data_AF-G2YS06-F1
#
_entry.id   AF-G2YS06-F1
#
_cell.length_a   1.000
_cell.length_b   1.000
_cell.length_c   1.000
_cell.angle_alpha   90.00
_cell.angle_beta   90.00
_cell.angle_gamma   90.00
#
_symmetry.space_group_name_H-M   'P 1'
#
loop_
_entity.id
_entity.type
_entity.pdbx_description
1 polymer ?
#
loop_
_entity_poly.entity_id
_entity_poly.type
_entity_poly.pdbx_seq_one_letter_code
_entity_poly.pdbx_strand_id
1 'polypeptide(L)'
;MYQATLYQLPSLIGTLPLITLAARLFWEHIALLPPIMESIRAVFFKPDPQVQVRKCNNLIRQNTRKLDRDIATLKAVENKTRNLIIAANKRAQRNPSQAKQAAQETRIFARELIRTRNTSRRLVTSKAQLQSVNMQVNEAFAVRKIEGSIKASVGIMKDVNSLVRLPELMGTMRELSQELVKAGIIEEMVGDMLPDQLEEEDEEAEEEVDKVLGEILQDRMSKVGATPNLPAAPVQEEVAAEEEDEDAEAMLNQMRGRLQALKS
;
A
#
# COMPACT_ATOMS: atom_id res chain seq x y z
N MET A 1 32.11 31.18 -26.79
CA MET A 1 32.40 32.49 -27.42
C MET A 1 32.31 33.55 -26.31
N TYR A 2 33.37 33.75 -25.52
CA TYR A 2 34.39 34.78 -25.68
C TYR A 2 33.81 36.18 -25.98
N GLN A 3 33.77 37.05 -24.97
CA GLN A 3 34.59 38.28 -24.88
C GLN A 3 34.22 39.06 -23.61
N ALA A 4 35.10 39.01 -22.61
CA ALA A 4 35.14 39.99 -21.54
C ALA A 4 36.03 41.14 -22.01
N THR A 5 35.47 42.33 -22.11
CA THR A 5 36.16 43.57 -22.45
C THR A 5 37.07 43.98 -21.29
N LEU A 6 38.36 43.73 -21.45
CA LEU A 6 39.43 44.24 -20.59
C LEU A 6 39.51 45.77 -20.76
N TYR A 7 39.09 46.50 -19.72
CA TYR A 7 39.36 47.92 -19.61
C TYR A 7 40.84 48.15 -19.29
N GLN A 8 41.44 48.97 -20.15
CA GLN A 8 42.79 49.48 -20.09
C GLN A 8 42.99 50.33 -18.82
N LEU A 9 43.88 49.90 -17.93
CA LEU A 9 44.36 50.70 -16.78
C LEU A 9 45.76 51.24 -17.12
N PRO A 10 45.99 52.57 -17.04
CA PRO A 10 47.32 53.12 -17.25
C PRO A 10 48.22 52.84 -16.03
N SER A 11 49.46 52.50 -16.36
CA SER A 11 50.58 52.28 -15.46
C SER A 11 50.93 53.52 -14.64
N LEU A 12 50.67 53.48 -13.33
CA LEU A 12 51.37 54.32 -12.36
C LEU A 12 51.83 53.44 -11.18
N ILE A 13 53.12 53.12 -11.25
CA ILE A 13 53.93 52.52 -10.19
C ILE A 13 54.22 53.62 -9.17
N GLY A 14 53.84 53.43 -7.91
CA GLY A 14 54.26 54.34 -6.85
C GLY A 14 53.46 54.21 -5.56
N THR A 15 54.01 53.44 -4.63
CA THR A 15 53.69 53.44 -3.18
C THR A 15 52.31 52.92 -2.75
N LEU A 16 52.33 51.86 -1.91
CA LEU A 16 51.41 51.50 -0.82
C LEU A 16 51.03 49.99 -0.82
N PRO A 17 51.94 49.10 -0.37
CA PRO A 17 51.67 47.66 -0.28
C PRO A 17 50.59 47.29 0.77
N LEU A 18 50.21 48.21 1.66
CA LEU A 18 49.25 47.98 2.74
C LEU A 18 47.79 48.02 2.28
N ILE A 19 47.45 48.84 1.27
CA ILE A 19 46.06 48.95 0.79
C ILE A 19 45.67 47.72 -0.02
N THR A 20 46.61 47.15 -0.79
CA THR A 20 46.41 45.90 -1.53
C THR A 20 46.28 44.68 -0.62
N LEU A 21 47.01 44.65 0.51
CA LEU A 21 46.94 43.54 1.46
C LEU A 21 45.64 43.58 2.28
N ALA A 22 45.23 44.78 2.72
CA ALA A 22 43.96 44.96 3.44
C ALA A 22 42.75 44.65 2.55
N ALA A 23 42.76 45.07 1.27
CA ALA A 23 41.69 44.73 0.33
C ALA A 23 41.64 43.21 0.04
N ARG A 24 42.79 42.53 -0.03
CA ARG A 24 42.87 41.08 -0.24
C ARG A 24 42.40 40.29 0.98
N LEU A 25 42.79 40.70 2.19
CA LEU A 25 42.35 40.08 3.44
C LEU A 25 40.86 40.37 3.72
N PHE A 26 40.35 41.55 3.36
CA PHE A 26 38.92 41.87 3.46
C PHE A 26 38.10 41.05 2.45
N TRP A 27 38.61 40.83 1.23
CA TRP A 27 37.97 39.98 0.23
C TRP A 27 38.00 38.48 0.61
N GLU A 28 39.10 37.99 1.18
CA GLU A 28 39.18 36.62 1.71
C GLU A 28 38.29 36.39 2.93
N HIS A 29 38.10 37.40 3.80
CA HIS A 29 37.16 37.30 4.93
C HIS A 29 35.69 37.42 4.55
N ILE A 30 35.35 38.21 3.51
CA ILE A 30 33.97 38.30 2.99
C ILE A 30 33.56 37.00 2.27
N ALA A 31 34.51 36.30 1.64
CA ALA A 31 34.24 35.03 0.96
C ALA A 31 33.97 33.84 1.91
N LEU A 32 34.18 34.02 3.23
CA LEU A 32 34.01 32.98 4.25
C LEU A 32 32.72 33.10 5.07
N LEU A 33 31.87 34.10 4.79
CA LEU A 33 30.55 34.18 5.38
C LEU A 33 29.59 33.23 4.63
N PRO A 34 28.98 32.24 5.31
CA PRO A 34 27.98 31.38 4.69
C PRO A 34 26.85 32.25 4.10
N PRO A 35 26.18 31.82 3.02
CA PRO A 35 25.31 32.67 2.22
C PRO A 35 24.03 33.05 2.98
N ILE A 36 24.10 34.13 3.78
CA ILE A 36 22.97 34.78 4.46
C ILE A 36 21.90 35.26 3.44
N MET A 37 22.24 35.27 2.15
CA MET A 37 21.36 35.62 1.02
C MET A 37 20.18 34.66 0.81
N GLU A 38 20.23 33.41 1.28
CA GLU A 38 19.09 32.48 1.15
C GLU A 38 17.98 32.80 2.16
N SER A 39 18.36 33.17 3.39
CA SER A 39 17.44 33.44 4.49
C SER A 39 16.67 34.75 4.31
N ILE A 40 17.31 35.78 3.75
CA ILE A 40 16.68 37.10 3.54
C ILE A 40 15.79 37.11 2.29
N ARG A 41 16.12 36.33 1.25
CA ARG A 41 15.22 36.15 0.09
C ARG A 41 14.00 35.31 0.43
N ALA A 42 14.11 34.30 1.28
CA ALA A 42 12.99 33.43 1.67
C ALA A 42 11.86 34.15 2.44
N VAL A 43 12.14 35.29 3.06
CA VAL A 43 11.16 36.09 3.80
C VAL A 43 10.36 37.02 2.86
N PHE A 44 10.93 37.40 1.71
CA PHE A 44 10.29 38.32 0.75
C PHE A 44 9.80 37.64 -0.54
N PHE A 45 10.31 36.45 -0.86
CA PHE A 45 9.94 35.68 -2.05
C PHE A 45 9.39 34.32 -1.66
N LYS A 46 8.29 33.90 -2.30
CA LYS A 46 7.71 32.55 -2.15
C LYS A 46 8.82 31.49 -2.25
N PRO A 47 8.78 30.40 -1.47
CA PRO A 47 9.83 29.39 -1.48
C PRO A 47 10.11 28.90 -2.91
N ASP A 48 11.38 28.67 -3.24
CA ASP A 48 11.78 28.20 -4.57
C ASP A 48 10.94 26.97 -4.97
N PRO A 49 10.24 27.01 -6.12
CA PRO A 49 9.39 25.90 -6.57
C PRO A 49 10.13 24.56 -6.59
N GLN A 50 11.43 24.54 -6.88
CA GLN A 50 12.19 23.28 -6.89
C GLN A 50 12.35 22.67 -5.49
N VAL A 51 12.52 23.52 -4.47
CA VAL A 51 12.61 23.07 -3.07
C VAL A 51 11.26 22.53 -2.60
N GLN A 52 10.16 23.18 -2.98
CA GLN A 52 8.81 22.70 -2.68
C GLN A 52 8.52 21.32 -3.28
N VAL A 53 8.83 21.12 -4.57
CA VAL A 53 8.69 19.82 -5.26
C VAL A 53 9.44 18.73 -4.52
N ARG A 54 10.72 19.00 -4.18
CA ARG A 54 11.57 18.04 -3.46
C ARG A 54 10.98 17.68 -2.10
N LYS A 55 10.46 18.67 -1.36
CA LYS A 55 9.86 18.46 -0.05
C LYS A 55 8.59 17.61 -0.14
N CYS A 56 7.65 17.95 -1.02
CA CYS A 56 6.43 17.15 -1.24
C CYS A 56 6.76 15.71 -1.65
N ASN A 57 7.67 15.54 -2.63
CA ASN A 57 8.08 14.21 -3.09
C ASN A 57 8.78 13.39 -1.99
N ASN A 58 9.57 14.03 -1.12
CA ASN A 58 10.20 13.36 0.01
C ASN A 58 9.16 12.89 1.03
N LEU A 59 8.18 13.73 1.38
CA LEU A 59 7.09 13.35 2.30
C LEU A 59 6.26 12.18 1.73
N ILE A 60 5.89 12.23 0.45
CA ILE A 60 5.13 11.17 -0.21
C ILE A 60 5.92 9.85 -0.23
N ARG A 61 7.23 9.89 -0.53
CA ARG A 61 8.09 8.70 -0.52
C ARG A 61 8.26 8.11 0.88
N GLN A 62 8.44 8.94 1.89
CA GLN A 62 8.55 8.49 3.28
C GLN A 62 7.27 7.75 3.72
N ASN A 63 6.11 8.32 3.42
CA ASN A 63 4.82 7.70 3.70
C ASN A 63 4.59 6.40 2.93
N THR A 64 4.96 6.36 1.64
CA THR A 64 4.88 5.13 0.84
C THR A 64 5.70 4.00 1.48
N ARG A 65 6.94 4.29 1.89
CA ARG A 65 7.81 3.31 2.57
C ARG A 65 7.30 2.91 3.95
N LYS A 66 6.55 3.78 4.63
CA LYS A 66 5.89 3.44 5.89
C LYS A 66 4.78 2.42 5.64
N LEU A 67 3.87 2.72 4.71
CA LEU A 67 2.81 1.80 4.29
C LEU A 67 3.36 0.45 3.80
N ASP A 68 4.44 0.44 3.02
CA ASP A 68 5.05 -0.81 2.55
C ASP A 68 5.56 -1.70 3.70
N ARG A 69 6.16 -1.07 4.72
CA ARG A 69 6.60 -1.80 5.92
C ARG A 69 5.41 -2.33 6.71
N ASP A 70 4.38 -1.50 6.92
CA ASP A 70 3.20 -1.87 7.69
C ASP A 70 2.38 -2.97 6.98
N ILE A 71 2.28 -2.93 5.65
CA ILE A 71 1.67 -4.01 4.85
C ILE A 71 2.48 -5.30 4.98
N ALA A 72 3.82 -5.22 4.95
CA ALA A 72 4.67 -6.40 5.11
C ALA A 72 4.57 -7.01 6.51
N THR A 73 4.51 -6.20 7.57
CA THR A 73 4.32 -6.68 8.94
C THR A 73 2.95 -7.32 9.12
N LEU A 74 1.88 -6.71 8.60
CA LEU A 74 0.53 -7.29 8.66
C LEU A 74 0.43 -8.61 7.91
N LYS A 75 1.08 -8.76 6.75
CA LYS A 75 1.15 -10.06 6.04
C LYS A 75 1.83 -11.14 6.88
N ALA A 76 2.90 -10.79 7.60
CA ALA A 76 3.57 -11.73 8.49
C ALA A 76 2.69 -12.12 9.68
N VAL A 77 1.92 -11.17 10.24
CA VAL A 77 0.93 -11.41 11.29
C VAL A 77 -0.20 -12.31 10.77
N GLU A 78 -0.75 -12.01 9.59
CA GLU A 78 -1.80 -12.81 8.94
C GLU A 78 -1.38 -14.29 8.82
N ASN A 79 -0.16 -14.54 8.34
CA ASN A 79 0.37 -15.89 8.20
C ASN A 79 0.54 -16.60 9.55
N LYS A 80 0.98 -15.88 10.60
CA LYS A 80 1.09 -16.43 11.95
C LYS A 80 -0.28 -16.77 12.52
N THR A 81 -1.26 -15.88 12.41
CA THR A 81 -2.63 -16.09 12.87
C THR A 81 -3.28 -17.27 12.15
N ARG A 82 -3.08 -17.40 10.83
CA ARG A 82 -3.51 -18.57 10.06
C ARG A 82 -2.93 -19.88 10.62
N ASN A 83 -1.66 -19.90 10.96
CA ASN A 83 -1.02 -21.08 11.55
C ASN A 83 -1.55 -21.40 12.96
N LEU A 84 -1.88 -20.38 13.76
CA LEU A 84 -2.49 -20.54 15.08
C LEU A 84 -3.90 -21.17 14.98
N ILE A 85 -4.72 -20.73 14.01
CA ILE A 85 -6.04 -21.35 13.72
C ILE A 85 -5.89 -22.85 13.44
N ILE A 86 -4.94 -23.21 12.57
CA ILE A 86 -4.68 -24.63 12.22
C ILE A 86 -4.22 -25.43 13.45
N ALA A 87 -3.31 -24.86 14.25
CA ALA A 87 -2.79 -25.53 15.44
C ALA A 87 -3.87 -25.73 16.51
N ALA A 88 -4.73 -24.73 16.73
CA ALA A 88 -5.86 -24.79 17.65
C ALA A 88 -6.89 -25.84 17.21
N ASN A 89 -7.28 -25.86 15.94
CA ASN A 89 -8.19 -26.87 15.40
C ASN A 89 -7.62 -28.31 15.56
N LYS A 90 -6.33 -28.50 15.25
CA LYS A 90 -5.67 -29.81 15.42
C LYS A 90 -5.62 -30.25 16.89
N ARG A 91 -5.48 -29.31 17.83
CA ARG A 91 -5.53 -29.60 19.27
C ARG A 91 -6.94 -30.04 19.69
N ALA A 92 -7.98 -29.38 19.17
CA ALA A 92 -9.37 -29.75 19.42
C ALA A 92 -9.68 -31.19 19.00
N GLN A 93 -9.14 -31.62 17.85
CA GLN A 93 -9.32 -32.99 17.32
C GLN A 93 -8.58 -34.07 18.14
N ARG A 94 -7.41 -33.74 18.71
CA ARG A 94 -6.57 -34.71 19.44
C ARG A 94 -6.96 -34.89 20.89
N ASN A 95 -7.46 -33.84 21.54
CA ASN A 95 -7.75 -33.82 22.97
C ASN A 95 -9.23 -33.47 23.21
N PRO A 96 -10.13 -34.46 23.32
CA PRO A 96 -11.57 -34.23 23.52
C PRO A 96 -11.89 -33.41 24.78
N SER A 97 -11.07 -33.54 25.84
CA SER A 97 -11.21 -32.77 27.09
C SER A 97 -10.97 -31.28 26.91
N GLN A 98 -10.17 -30.87 25.93
CA GLN A 98 -9.85 -29.46 25.63
C GLN A 98 -10.58 -28.96 24.38
N ALA A 99 -11.43 -29.78 23.75
CA ALA A 99 -12.07 -29.46 22.48
C ALA A 99 -12.90 -28.17 22.53
N LYS A 100 -13.64 -27.94 23.61
CA LYS A 100 -14.44 -26.72 23.78
C LYS A 100 -13.58 -25.46 23.86
N GLN A 101 -12.47 -25.50 24.62
CA GLN A 101 -11.54 -24.39 24.75
C GLN A 101 -10.82 -24.11 23.42
N ALA A 102 -10.31 -25.16 22.77
CA ALA A 102 -9.64 -25.04 21.49
C ALA A 102 -10.57 -24.52 20.37
N ALA A 103 -11.86 -24.88 20.39
CA ALA A 103 -12.86 -24.34 19.46
C ALA A 103 -13.10 -22.83 19.68
N GLN A 104 -13.15 -22.37 20.94
CA GLN A 104 -13.26 -20.95 21.27
C GLN A 104 -12.01 -20.18 20.84
N GLU A 105 -10.81 -20.69 21.13
CA GLU A 105 -9.54 -20.11 20.67
C GLU A 105 -9.50 -19.96 19.13
N THR A 106 -9.95 -20.99 18.42
CA THR A 106 -9.99 -21.00 16.95
C THR A 106 -10.87 -19.87 16.40
N ARG A 107 -12.05 -19.63 17.01
CA ARG A 107 -12.93 -18.50 16.65
C ARG A 107 -12.30 -17.14 16.95
N ILE A 108 -11.64 -16.98 18.11
CA ILE A 108 -10.95 -15.74 18.47
C ILE A 108 -9.87 -15.41 17.44
N PHE A 109 -9.05 -16.40 17.06
CA PHE A 109 -8.02 -16.18 16.03
C PHE A 109 -8.61 -15.88 14.65
N ALA A 110 -9.77 -16.43 14.31
CA ALA A 110 -10.45 -16.11 13.05
C ALA A 110 -10.96 -14.66 13.01
N ARG A 111 -11.56 -14.15 14.09
CA ARG A 111 -11.93 -12.73 14.20
C ARG A 111 -10.72 -11.81 14.05
N GLU A 112 -9.63 -12.13 14.76
CA GLU A 112 -8.38 -11.36 14.64
C GLU A 112 -7.79 -11.38 13.22
N LEU A 113 -7.95 -12.50 12.51
CA LEU A 113 -7.52 -12.61 11.13
C LEU A 113 -8.34 -11.71 10.19
N ILE A 114 -9.65 -11.62 10.39
CA ILE A 114 -10.54 -10.72 9.64
C ILE A 114 -10.10 -9.27 9.84
N ARG A 115 -9.89 -8.84 11.09
CA ARG A 115 -9.38 -7.51 11.44
C ARG A 115 -8.05 -7.20 10.76
N THR A 116 -7.12 -8.15 10.80
CA THR A 116 -5.81 -8.02 10.15
C THR A 116 -5.96 -7.86 8.63
N ARG A 117 -6.84 -8.64 8.00
CA ARG A 117 -7.12 -8.54 6.55
C ARG A 117 -7.79 -7.22 6.18
N ASN A 118 -8.74 -6.73 6.97
CA ASN A 118 -9.41 -5.45 6.75
C ASN A 118 -8.41 -4.28 6.86
N THR A 119 -7.56 -4.30 7.89
CA THR A 119 -6.47 -3.33 8.05
C THR A 119 -5.51 -3.37 6.86
N SER A 120 -5.10 -4.57 6.42
CA SER A 120 -4.22 -4.74 5.25
C SER A 120 -4.86 -4.19 3.97
N ARG A 121 -6.14 -4.48 3.72
CA ARG A 121 -6.90 -3.96 2.57
C ARG A 121 -6.98 -2.43 2.60
N ARG A 122 -7.23 -1.85 3.77
CA ARG A 122 -7.24 -0.40 3.99
C ARG A 122 -5.88 0.20 3.61
N LEU A 123 -4.79 -0.29 4.18
CA LEU A 123 -3.43 0.23 3.88
C LEU A 123 -3.04 0.09 2.41
N VAL A 124 -3.42 -1.00 1.73
CA VAL A 124 -3.18 -1.18 0.30
C VAL A 124 -3.92 -0.13 -0.53
N THR A 125 -5.17 0.16 -0.17
CA THR A 125 -5.99 1.19 -0.81
C THR A 125 -5.37 2.57 -0.60
N SER A 126 -4.95 2.87 0.63
CA SER A 126 -4.25 4.10 0.99
C SER A 126 -2.95 4.27 0.23
N LYS A 127 -2.19 3.19 0.02
CA LYS A 127 -0.98 3.22 -0.80
C LYS A 127 -1.30 3.62 -2.24
N ALA A 128 -2.36 3.06 -2.82
CA ALA A 128 -2.80 3.41 -4.18
C ALA A 128 -3.22 4.90 -4.28
N GLN A 129 -3.99 5.39 -3.31
CA GLN A 129 -4.35 6.82 -3.21
C GLN A 129 -3.11 7.70 -3.11
N LEU A 130 -2.12 7.33 -2.30
CA LEU A 130 -0.87 8.09 -2.18
C LEU A 130 -0.05 8.10 -3.47
N GLN A 131 -0.05 7.02 -4.25
CA GLN A 131 0.58 6.99 -5.57
C GLN A 131 -0.17 7.89 -6.57
N SER A 132 -1.50 7.93 -6.51
CA SER A 132 -2.32 8.87 -7.29
C SER A 132 -1.93 10.31 -6.98
N VAL A 133 -1.87 10.67 -5.69
CA VAL A 133 -1.42 11.99 -5.23
C VAL A 133 -0.01 12.30 -5.74
N ASN A 134 0.93 11.35 -5.66
CA ASN A 134 2.28 11.54 -6.18
C ASN A 134 2.29 11.93 -7.66
N MET A 135 1.50 11.23 -8.48
CA MET A 135 1.42 11.50 -9.92
C MET A 135 0.83 12.88 -10.18
N GLN A 136 -0.32 13.19 -9.57
CA GLN A 136 -1.02 14.46 -9.74
C GLN A 136 -0.19 15.66 -9.24
N VAL A 137 0.54 15.51 -8.14
CA VAL A 137 1.43 16.55 -7.61
C VAL A 137 2.60 16.81 -8.58
N ASN A 138 3.23 15.76 -9.11
CA ASN A 138 4.30 15.91 -10.08
C ASN A 138 3.79 16.53 -11.39
N GLU A 139 2.58 16.18 -11.83
CA GLU A 139 1.90 16.81 -12.95
C GLU A 139 1.67 18.31 -12.70
N ALA A 140 1.10 18.69 -11.56
CA ALA A 140 0.86 20.10 -11.20
C ALA A 140 2.14 20.94 -11.22
N PHE A 141 3.25 20.37 -10.73
CA PHE A 141 4.55 21.04 -10.79
C PHE A 141 5.15 21.09 -12.21
N ALA A 142 4.92 20.07 -13.04
CA ALA A 142 5.34 20.09 -14.44
C ALA A 142 4.57 21.14 -15.24
N VAL A 143 3.24 21.23 -15.04
CA VAL A 143 2.38 22.26 -15.63
C VAL A 143 2.86 23.66 -15.21
N ARG A 144 3.19 23.87 -13.92
CA ARG A 144 3.79 25.15 -13.47
C ARG A 144 5.05 25.52 -14.25
N LYS A 145 5.91 24.54 -14.53
CA LYS A 145 7.16 24.78 -15.23
C LYS A 145 6.94 25.19 -16.69
N ILE A 146 5.86 24.71 -17.31
CA ILE A 146 5.52 24.98 -18.71
C ILE A 146 4.66 26.25 -18.84
N GLU A 147 3.57 26.33 -18.09
CA GLU A 147 2.58 27.42 -18.16
C GLU A 147 2.94 28.63 -17.26
N GLY A 148 3.90 28.47 -16.34
CA GLY A 148 4.28 29.50 -15.37
C GLY A 148 3.30 29.68 -14.20
N SER A 149 2.09 29.11 -14.30
CA SER A 149 1.06 29.14 -13.25
C SER A 149 0.71 27.73 -12.76
N ILE A 150 0.33 27.60 -11.49
CA ILE A 150 -0.26 26.36 -10.94
C ILE A 150 -1.78 26.52 -11.00
N LYS A 151 -2.46 25.47 -11.47
CA LYS A 151 -3.90 25.31 -11.31
C LYS A 151 -4.16 24.53 -10.02
N ALA A 152 -5.07 25.03 -9.19
CA ALA A 152 -5.52 24.31 -8.01
C ALA A 152 -6.22 23.02 -8.43
N SER A 153 -5.93 21.91 -7.74
CA SER A 153 -6.52 20.60 -8.03
C SER A 153 -7.39 20.13 -6.87
N VAL A 154 -8.70 20.07 -7.14
CA VAL A 154 -9.69 19.50 -6.23
C VAL A 154 -9.48 17.99 -6.04
N GLY A 155 -8.95 17.30 -7.06
CA GLY A 155 -8.63 15.87 -6.99
C GLY A 155 -7.54 15.57 -5.95
N ILE A 156 -6.44 16.32 -5.99
CA ILE A 156 -5.35 16.20 -5.02
C ILE A 156 -5.88 16.49 -3.61
N MET A 157 -6.69 17.53 -3.47
CA MET A 157 -7.27 17.91 -2.18
C MET A 157 -8.14 16.79 -1.59
N LYS A 158 -8.97 16.13 -2.40
CA LYS A 158 -9.81 15.01 -1.96
C LYS A 158 -8.97 13.80 -1.54
N ASP A 159 -7.99 13.42 -2.35
CA ASP A 159 -7.15 12.25 -2.07
C ASP A 159 -6.25 12.49 -0.83
N VAL A 160 -5.72 13.70 -0.65
CA VAL A 160 -4.99 14.05 0.58
C VAL A 160 -5.91 14.02 1.80
N ASN A 161 -7.17 14.46 1.66
CA ASN A 161 -8.16 14.40 2.73
C ASN A 161 -8.55 12.97 3.14
N SER A 162 -8.64 12.02 2.19
CA SER A 162 -8.85 10.62 2.57
C SER A 162 -7.63 10.04 3.29
N LEU A 163 -6.43 10.45 2.91
CA LEU A 163 -5.18 9.98 3.51
C LEU A 163 -4.91 10.54 4.91
N VAL A 164 -5.33 11.78 5.18
CA VAL A 164 -5.20 12.39 6.53
C VAL A 164 -6.03 11.64 7.56
N ARG A 165 -7.13 10.97 7.18
CA ARG A 165 -7.95 10.19 8.10
C ARG A 165 -7.29 8.89 8.60
N LEU A 166 -6.19 8.47 7.99
CA LEU A 166 -5.48 7.26 8.39
C LEU A 166 -4.54 7.58 9.56
N PRO A 167 -4.71 6.94 10.73
CA PRO A 167 -3.90 7.24 11.91
C PRO A 167 -2.40 7.04 11.66
N GLU A 168 -2.03 6.12 10.77
CA GLU A 168 -0.66 5.86 10.39
C GLU A 168 -0.01 7.01 9.59
N LEU A 169 -0.82 7.85 8.93
CA LEU A 169 -0.34 8.91 8.03
C LEU A 169 -0.74 10.33 8.46
N MET A 170 -1.62 10.48 9.47
CA MET A 170 -2.17 11.75 9.95
C MET A 170 -1.15 12.89 10.01
N GLY A 171 -0.05 12.70 10.74
CA GLY A 171 0.95 13.76 10.97
C GLY A 171 1.62 14.23 9.68
N THR A 172 2.19 13.29 8.93
CA THR A 172 2.96 13.58 7.71
C THR A 172 2.08 14.01 6.53
N MET A 173 0.81 13.58 6.47
CA MET A 173 -0.13 14.05 5.46
C MET A 173 -0.65 15.46 5.75
N ARG A 174 -0.76 15.83 7.03
CA ARG A 174 -1.04 17.23 7.42
C ARG A 174 0.11 18.15 7.00
N GLU A 175 1.35 17.71 7.18
CA GLU A 175 2.52 18.43 6.69
C GLU A 175 2.53 18.54 5.15
N LEU A 176 2.23 17.45 4.45
CA LEU A 176 2.13 17.46 2.99
C LEU A 176 1.04 18.43 2.51
N SER A 177 -0.14 18.39 3.12
CA SER A 177 -1.25 19.32 2.89
C SER A 177 -0.79 20.78 3.02
N GLN A 178 -0.08 21.10 4.10
CA GLN A 178 0.45 22.45 4.32
C GLN A 178 1.42 22.89 3.20
N GLU A 179 2.31 22.00 2.76
CA GLU A 179 3.25 22.31 1.67
C GLU A 179 2.55 22.45 0.31
N LEU A 180 1.49 21.68 0.07
CA LEU A 180 0.66 21.80 -1.15
C LEU A 180 -0.13 23.12 -1.17
N VAL A 181 -0.61 23.60 -0.01
CA VAL A 181 -1.22 24.93 0.13
C VAL A 181 -0.21 26.03 -0.16
N LYS A 182 0.99 25.96 0.44
CA LYS A 182 2.06 26.92 0.18
C LYS A 182 2.51 26.94 -1.29
N ALA A 183 2.43 25.79 -1.97
CA ALA A 183 2.70 25.68 -3.39
C ALA A 183 1.57 26.26 -4.26
N GLY A 184 0.37 26.43 -3.72
CA GLY A 184 -0.83 26.85 -4.46
C GLY A 184 -1.46 25.72 -5.27
N ILE A 185 -1.14 24.46 -4.96
CA ILE A 185 -1.71 23.27 -5.62
C ILE A 185 -3.09 22.94 -5.05
N ILE A 186 -3.30 23.22 -3.77
CA ILE A 186 -4.60 23.12 -3.11
C ILE A 186 -4.90 24.45 -2.41
N GLU A 187 -6.18 24.77 -2.22
CA GLU A 187 -6.62 26.08 -1.74
C GLU A 187 -6.59 26.17 -0.20
N GLU A 188 -7.00 25.09 0.48
CA GLU A 188 -7.04 25.04 1.94
C GLU A 188 -6.22 23.87 2.49
N MET A 189 -5.76 24.05 3.73
CA MET A 189 -5.20 22.94 4.47
C MET A 189 -6.35 22.00 4.81
N VAL A 190 -6.18 20.71 4.47
CA VAL A 190 -7.03 19.65 5.00
C VAL A 190 -7.08 19.76 6.54
N GLY A 191 -8.26 20.11 7.07
CA GLY A 191 -8.48 20.39 8.49
C GLY A 191 -8.61 19.14 9.36
N ASP A 192 -8.53 19.36 10.68
CA ASP A 192 -8.78 18.37 11.73
C ASP A 192 -10.26 17.96 11.72
N MET A 193 -10.62 17.13 10.75
CA MET A 193 -11.74 16.21 10.96
C MET A 193 -11.27 15.29 12.08
N LEU A 194 -11.97 15.31 13.22
CA LEU A 194 -11.92 14.20 14.16
C LEU A 194 -11.96 12.93 13.30
N PRO A 195 -11.05 11.96 13.49
CA PRO A 195 -11.22 10.69 12.82
C PRO A 195 -12.64 10.29 13.18
N ASP A 196 -13.55 10.30 12.20
CA ASP A 196 -14.84 9.63 12.34
C ASP A 196 -14.41 8.31 12.89
N GLN A 197 -14.77 8.08 14.14
CA GLN A 197 -14.45 6.88 14.88
C GLN A 197 -14.85 5.81 13.89
N LEU A 198 -13.85 5.17 13.27
CA LEU A 198 -14.10 4.15 12.29
C LEU A 198 -14.72 3.08 13.18
N GLU A 199 -16.04 3.12 13.26
CA GLU A 199 -16.92 2.16 13.91
C GLU A 199 -16.74 0.85 13.13
N GLU A 200 -15.52 0.31 13.16
CA GLU A 200 -15.18 -1.09 12.91
C GLU A 200 -15.40 -1.85 14.24
N GLU A 201 -16.42 -1.45 15.01
CA GLU A 201 -17.05 -2.28 16.03
C GLU A 201 -18.34 -2.89 15.43
N ASP A 202 -18.32 -3.18 14.14
CA ASP A 202 -19.18 -4.22 13.60
C ASP A 202 -18.66 -5.52 14.22
N GLU A 203 -19.40 -6.10 15.16
CA GLU A 203 -19.21 -7.49 15.56
C GLU A 203 -19.07 -8.31 14.28
N GLU A 204 -17.88 -8.86 14.03
CA GLU A 204 -17.63 -9.60 12.79
C GLU A 204 -18.70 -10.68 12.68
N ALA A 205 -19.54 -10.60 11.64
CA ALA A 205 -20.67 -11.49 11.51
C ALA A 205 -20.18 -12.93 11.66
N GLU A 206 -20.82 -13.72 12.54
CA GLU A 206 -20.41 -15.11 12.79
C GLU A 206 -20.33 -15.91 11.48
N GLU A 207 -21.13 -15.55 10.46
CA GLU A 207 -21.03 -16.09 9.12
C GLU A 207 -19.69 -15.80 8.42
N GLU A 208 -19.11 -14.61 8.59
CA GLU A 208 -17.78 -14.28 8.04
C GLU A 208 -16.68 -15.06 8.75
N VAL A 209 -16.81 -15.24 10.06
CA VAL A 209 -15.91 -16.07 10.87
C VAL A 209 -15.93 -17.51 10.37
N ASP A 210 -17.13 -18.08 10.19
CA ASP A 210 -17.30 -19.45 9.70
C ASP A 210 -16.76 -19.63 8.27
N LYS A 211 -16.96 -18.65 7.37
CA LYS A 211 -16.37 -18.66 6.02
C LYS A 211 -14.84 -18.70 6.07
N VAL A 212 -14.22 -17.82 6.85
CA VAL A 212 -12.75 -17.75 6.98
C VAL A 212 -12.18 -19.04 7.59
N LEU A 213 -12.86 -19.62 8.57
CA LEU A 213 -12.50 -20.91 9.13
C LEU A 213 -12.59 -22.03 8.10
N GLY A 214 -13.67 -22.08 7.32
CA GLY A 214 -13.85 -23.01 6.22
C GLY A 214 -12.71 -22.92 5.20
N GLU A 215 -12.41 -21.71 4.71
CA GLU A 215 -11.31 -21.46 3.77
C GLU A 215 -9.96 -21.98 4.29
N ILE A 216 -9.60 -21.66 5.53
CA ILE A 216 -8.28 -22.00 6.08
C ILE A 216 -8.13 -23.49 6.34
N LEU A 217 -9.18 -24.12 6.87
CA LEU A 217 -9.15 -25.52 7.23
C LEU A 217 -9.28 -26.43 5.99
N GLN A 218 -10.04 -26.02 4.98
CA GLN A 218 -10.21 -26.75 3.72
C GLN A 218 -9.00 -26.59 2.77
N ASP A 219 -8.36 -25.41 2.71
CA ASP A 219 -7.13 -25.16 1.92
C ASP A 219 -5.93 -26.03 2.36
N ARG A 220 -6.00 -26.64 3.55
CA ARG A 220 -5.05 -27.67 3.99
C ARG A 220 -5.45 -29.08 3.59
N MET A 221 -6.75 -29.37 3.50
CA MET A 221 -7.23 -30.67 3.07
C MET A 221 -6.86 -30.92 1.60
N SER A 222 -6.89 -29.88 0.76
CA SER A 222 -6.39 -29.91 -0.61
C SER A 222 -4.85 -30.00 -0.69
N LYS A 223 -4.11 -29.27 0.15
CA LYS A 223 -2.63 -29.28 0.15
C LYS A 223 -1.99 -30.52 0.78
N VAL A 224 -2.69 -31.25 1.65
CA VAL A 224 -2.22 -32.51 2.26
C VAL A 224 -2.56 -33.73 1.39
N GLY A 225 -3.50 -33.61 0.44
CA GLY A 225 -3.82 -34.66 -0.54
C GLY A 225 -2.84 -34.78 -1.71
N ALA A 226 -1.92 -33.84 -1.89
CA ALA A 226 -0.95 -33.85 -2.99
C ALA A 226 0.39 -34.50 -2.59
N THR A 227 0.36 -35.80 -2.27
CA THR A 227 1.55 -36.65 -2.43
C THR A 227 1.80 -36.86 -3.93
N PRO A 228 3.01 -36.60 -4.46
CA PRO A 228 3.28 -36.73 -5.88
C PRO A 228 3.40 -38.22 -6.22
N ASN A 229 2.35 -38.81 -6.78
CA ASN A 229 2.50 -40.03 -7.55
C ASN A 229 3.00 -39.62 -8.95
N LEU A 230 4.15 -40.13 -9.33
CA LEU A 230 4.79 -39.88 -10.63
C LEU A 230 3.91 -40.37 -11.80
N PRO A 231 4.07 -39.79 -13.00
CA PRO A 231 3.02 -39.72 -14.00
C PRO A 231 2.88 -41.00 -14.84
N ALA A 232 1.66 -41.52 -14.93
CA ALA A 232 1.21 -42.29 -16.08
C ALA A 232 0.33 -41.38 -16.95
N ALA A 233 0.67 -41.32 -18.23
CA ALA A 233 0.03 -40.50 -19.25
C ALA A 233 -1.43 -40.93 -19.52
N PRO A 234 -2.21 -40.12 -20.26
CA PRO A 234 -3.61 -39.80 -19.95
C PRO A 234 -4.59 -40.82 -20.51
N VAL A 235 -5.67 -41.07 -19.76
CA VAL A 235 -6.92 -41.57 -20.33
C VAL A 235 -8.01 -40.55 -20.03
N GLN A 236 -8.73 -40.26 -21.09
CA GLN A 236 -9.75 -39.24 -21.23
C GLN A 236 -10.94 -39.48 -20.30
N GLU A 237 -11.64 -38.37 -20.14
CA GLU A 237 -12.76 -38.01 -19.28
C GLU A 237 -14.06 -38.75 -19.61
N GLU A 238 -15.05 -38.62 -18.71
CA GLU A 238 -16.37 -39.28 -18.62
C GLU A 238 -16.28 -40.62 -17.85
N VAL A 239 -16.96 -40.82 -16.72
CA VAL A 239 -18.43 -40.91 -16.60
C VAL A 239 -18.88 -40.56 -15.18
N ALA A 240 -19.91 -39.73 -15.08
CA ALA A 240 -20.82 -39.67 -13.94
C ALA A 240 -22.06 -40.51 -14.30
N ALA A 241 -22.36 -41.55 -13.53
CA ALA A 241 -23.68 -42.16 -13.39
C ALA A 241 -23.55 -43.38 -12.46
N GLU A 242 -23.71 -43.15 -11.15
CA GLU A 242 -24.28 -44.18 -10.28
C GLU A 242 -25.81 -44.09 -10.42
N GLU A 243 -26.49 -45.24 -10.40
CA GLU A 243 -27.94 -45.51 -10.62
C GLU A 243 -28.34 -46.03 -12.02
N GLU A 244 -27.95 -47.26 -12.38
CA GLU A 244 -28.69 -48.04 -13.41
C GLU A 244 -28.57 -49.58 -13.32
N ASP A 245 -28.01 -50.15 -12.23
CA ASP A 245 -27.78 -51.61 -12.14
C ASP A 245 -29.01 -52.43 -11.67
N GLU A 246 -30.02 -51.82 -11.03
CA GLU A 246 -31.22 -52.56 -10.57
C GLU A 246 -32.28 -52.77 -11.69
N ASP A 247 -32.28 -51.96 -12.74
CA ASP A 247 -33.28 -52.03 -13.83
C ASP A 247 -32.85 -52.96 -15.00
N ALA A 248 -31.56 -53.23 -15.15
CA ALA A 248 -31.04 -54.10 -16.20
C ALA A 248 -31.45 -55.58 -16.02
N GLU A 249 -31.47 -56.08 -14.78
CA GLU A 249 -31.88 -57.46 -14.48
C GLU A 249 -33.39 -57.67 -14.70
N ALA A 250 -34.21 -56.68 -14.33
CA ALA A 250 -35.65 -56.71 -14.55
C ALA A 250 -35.99 -56.71 -16.05
N MET A 251 -35.28 -55.89 -16.84
CA MET A 251 -35.43 -55.84 -18.29
C MET A 251 -35.01 -57.15 -18.96
N LEU A 252 -33.90 -57.77 -18.53
CA LEU A 252 -33.45 -59.07 -19.04
C LEU A 252 -34.42 -60.21 -18.74
N ASN A 253 -35.03 -60.22 -17.55
CA ASN A 253 -36.05 -61.20 -17.19
C ASN A 253 -37.33 -61.04 -18.03
N GLN A 254 -37.74 -59.80 -18.33
CA GLN A 254 -38.87 -59.54 -19.22
C GLN A 254 -38.58 -60.02 -20.66
N MET A 255 -37.35 -59.83 -21.17
CA MET A 255 -36.95 -60.35 -22.48
C MET A 255 -36.93 -61.89 -22.51
N ARG A 256 -36.45 -62.54 -21.45
CA ARG A 256 -36.47 -64.01 -21.33
C ARG A 256 -37.90 -64.57 -21.32
N GLY A 257 -38.83 -63.94 -20.61
CA GLY A 257 -40.24 -64.36 -20.60
C GLY A 257 -40.90 -64.28 -21.98
N ARG A 258 -40.64 -63.20 -22.74
CA ARG A 258 -41.14 -63.06 -24.12
C ARG A 258 -40.57 -64.12 -25.07
N LEU A 259 -39.28 -64.46 -24.93
CA LEU A 259 -38.66 -65.50 -25.75
C LEU A 259 -39.17 -66.90 -25.41
N GLN A 260 -39.55 -67.16 -24.17
CA GLN A 260 -40.09 -68.44 -23.74
C GLN A 260 -41.54 -68.66 -24.21
N ALA A 261 -42.34 -67.59 -24.30
CA ALA A 261 -43.69 -67.62 -24.86
C ALA A 261 -43.74 -67.88 -26.38
N LEU A 262 -42.63 -67.68 -27.09
CA LEU A 262 -42.49 -68.02 -28.52
C LEU A 262 -41.98 -69.46 -28.75
N LYS A 263 -41.65 -70.19 -27.67
CA LYS A 263 -41.13 -71.56 -27.71
C LYS A 263 -42.17 -72.61 -27.27
N SER A 264 -43.41 -72.19 -26.98
CA SER A 264 -44.58 -73.04 -26.70
C SER A 264 -45.62 -72.92 -27.80
#